data_AF-A0A966J1V0-F1
#
_entry.id   AF-A0A966J1V0-F1
#
_cell.length_a   1.000
_cell.length_b   1.000
_cell.length_c   1.000
_cell.angle_alpha   90.00
_cell.angle_beta   90.00
_cell.angle_gamma   90.00
#
_symmetry.space_group_name_H-M   'P 1'
#
loop_
_entity.id
_entity.type
_entity.pdbx_description
1 polymer ?
#
loop_
_entity_poly.entity_id
_entity_poly.type
_entity_poly.pdbx_seq_one_letter_code
_entity_poly.pdbx_strand_id
1 'polypeptide(L)' 'MFQRFTEQRSLELARQTAKRLMGAQGESNAQSIAIKLIEHYERLSTPLRLEFFDFLGQEFNPDPQQVKAVAD' A
#
# COMPACT_ATOMS: atom_id res chain seq x y z
N MET A 1 -20.47 4.53 14.68
CA MET A 1 -20.65 3.87 13.37
C MET A 1 -19.98 4.66 12.24
N PHE A 2 -20.25 5.96 12.12
CA PHE A 2 -19.69 6.82 11.07
C PHE A 2 -18.14 6.86 11.04
N GLN A 3 -17.51 6.95 12.22
CA GLN A 3 -16.05 7.02 12.34
C GLN A 3 -15.35 5.75 11.79
N ARG A 4 -15.88 4.55 12.09
CA ARG A 4 -15.37 3.29 11.53
C ARG A 4 -15.47 3.27 10.01
N PHE A 5 -16.56 3.80 9.45
CA PHE A 5 -16.78 3.84 8.00
C PHE A 5 -15.80 4.78 7.29
N THR A 6 -15.54 5.96 7.85
CA THR A 6 -14.52 6.89 7.32
C THR A 6 -13.11 6.33 7.42
N GLU A 7 -12.80 5.63 8.51
CA GLU A 7 -11.48 5.01 8.73
C GLU A 7 -11.23 3.85 7.74
N GLN A 8 -12.24 3.02 7.47
CA GLN A 8 -12.18 1.96 6.45
C GLN A 8 -11.94 2.51 5.04
N ARG A 9 -12.61 3.61 4.69
CA ARG A 9 -12.40 4.28 3.40
C ARG A 9 -10.96 4.80 3.24
N SER A 10 -10.37 5.34 4.29
CA SER A 10 -8.97 5.77 4.28
C SER A 10 -8.01 4.59 4.02
N LEU A 11 -8.31 3.43 4.58
CA LEU A 11 -7.51 2.21 4.35
C LEU A 11 -7.60 1.75 2.88
N GLU A 12 -8.80 1.76 2.28
CA GLU A 12 -8.96 1.44 0.84
C GLU A 12 -8.19 2.41 -0.05
N LEU A 13 -8.22 3.70 0.25
CA LEU A 13 -7.46 4.71 -0.49
C LEU A 13 -5.95 4.48 -0.39
N ALA A 14 -5.45 4.13 0.79
CA ALA A 14 -4.04 3.79 0.98
C ALA A 14 -3.65 2.56 0.14
N ARG A 15 -4.45 1.48 0.17
CA ARG A 15 -4.23 0.26 -0.63
C ARG A 15 -4.19 0.53 -2.13
N GLN A 16 -5.18 1.27 -2.64
CA GLN A 16 -5.24 1.61 -4.06
C GLN A 16 -4.07 2.49 -4.49
N THR A 17 -3.67 3.45 -3.65
CA THR A 17 -2.54 4.35 -3.94
C THR A 17 -1.23 3.57 -3.95
N ALA A 18 -1.05 2.61 -3.05
CA ALA A 18 0.11 1.71 -3.04
C ALA A 18 0.21 0.88 -4.31
N LYS A 19 -0.91 0.27 -4.77
CA LYS A 19 -0.93 -0.48 -6.05
C LYS A 19 -0.56 0.41 -7.24
N ARG A 20 -1.09 1.63 -7.27
CA ARG A 20 -0.75 2.61 -8.31
C ARG A 20 0.72 3.01 -8.29
N LEU A 21 1.31 3.20 -7.10
CA LEU A 21 2.72 3.52 -6.95
C LEU A 21 3.60 2.40 -7.51
N MET A 22 3.31 1.15 -7.13
CA MET A 22 4.07 -0.02 -7.57
C MET A 22 3.94 -0.30 -9.07
N GLY A 23 2.83 0.10 -9.70
CA GLY A 23 2.61 -0.02 -11.14
C GLY A 23 2.95 1.22 -11.96
N ALA A 24 3.41 2.32 -11.35
CA ALA A 24 3.65 3.58 -12.05
C ALA A 24 4.88 3.49 -12.97
N GLN A 25 4.72 3.94 -14.21
CA GLN A 25 5.84 4.15 -15.13
C GLN A 25 6.26 5.63 -15.12
N GLY A 26 7.49 5.91 -14.69
CA GLY A 26 8.11 7.23 -14.70
C GLY A 26 8.27 7.91 -13.33
N GLU A 27 9.45 8.50 -13.10
CA GLU A 27 9.88 9.08 -11.80
C GLU A 27 9.03 10.26 -11.35
N SER A 28 8.67 11.16 -12.28
CA SER A 28 7.93 12.39 -11.96
C SER A 28 6.52 12.10 -11.40
N ASN A 29 5.86 11.05 -11.90
CA ASN A 29 4.54 10.64 -11.40
C ASN A 29 4.65 9.89 -10.06
N ALA A 30 5.71 9.10 -9.87
CA ALA A 30 5.90 8.28 -8.67
C ALA A 30 6.02 9.12 -7.39
N GLN A 31 6.74 10.25 -7.42
CA GLN A 31 6.90 11.12 -6.25
C GLN A 31 5.55 11.63 -5.72
N SER A 32 4.70 12.14 -6.61
CA SER A 32 3.38 12.68 -6.23
C SER A 32 2.45 11.61 -5.66
N ILE A 33 2.55 10.36 -6.15
CA ILE A 33 1.78 9.22 -5.65
C ILE A 33 2.30 8.78 -4.28
N ALA A 34 3.62 8.77 -4.09
CA ALA A 34 4.24 8.43 -2.80
C ALA A 34 3.85 9.42 -1.69
N ILE A 35 3.86 10.73 -1.98
CA ILE A 35 3.39 11.75 -1.03
C ILE A 35 1.94 11.48 -0.62
N LYS A 36 1.04 11.26 -1.59
CA LYS A 36 -0.37 10.95 -1.31
C LYS A 36 -0.55 9.67 -0.50
N LEU A 37 0.28 8.64 -0.75
CA LEU A 37 0.24 7.40 0.02
C LEU A 37 0.56 7.65 1.50
N ILE A 38 1.60 8.44 1.77
CA ILE A 38 1.99 8.81 3.14
C ILE A 38 0.85 9.57 3.82
N GLU A 39 0.25 10.55 3.15
CA GLU A 39 -0.90 11.31 3.70
C GLU A 39 -2.10 10.41 4.04
N HIS A 40 -2.41 9.42 3.20
CA HIS A 40 -3.46 8.44 3.48
C HIS A 40 -3.11 7.55 4.67
N TYR A 41 -1.86 7.09 4.75
CA TYR A 41 -1.36 6.25 5.83
C TYR A 41 -1.35 6.97 7.19
N GLU A 42 -0.92 8.22 7.24
CA GLU A 42 -0.83 8.98 8.50
C GLU A 42 -2.19 9.16 9.18
N ARG A 43 -3.28 9.19 8.40
CA ARG A 43 -4.67 9.29 8.87
C ARG A 43 -5.23 7.97 9.42
N LEU A 44 -4.53 6.86 9.23
CA LEU A 44 -4.96 5.56 9.75
C LEU A 44 -4.72 5.47 11.26
N SER A 45 -5.68 4.89 11.97
CA SER A 45 -5.50 4.45 13.35
C SER A 45 -4.52 3.28 13.43
N THR A 46 -3.93 3.03 14.60
CA THR A 46 -2.96 1.94 14.79
C THR A 46 -3.45 0.57 14.30
N PRO A 47 -4.70 0.13 14.57
CA PRO A 47 -5.19 -1.14 14.04
C PRO A 47 -5.22 -1.19 12.50
N LEU A 48 -5.58 -0.09 11.85
CA LEU A 48 -5.63 -0.04 10.38
C LEU A 48 -4.25 0.10 9.75
N ARG A 49 -3.27 0.68 10.46
CA ARG A 49 -1.87 0.64 10.02
C ARG A 49 -1.36 -0.80 10.00
N LEU A 50 -1.69 -1.61 11.01
CA LEU A 50 -1.37 -3.04 11.02
C LEU A 50 -2.00 -3.74 9.80
N GLU A 51 -3.29 -3.53 9.57
CA GLU A 51 -4.01 -4.12 8.44
C GLU A 51 -3.46 -3.65 7.07
N PHE A 52 -2.90 -2.44 7.01
CA PHE A 52 -2.21 -1.94 5.83
C PHE A 52 -0.86 -2.64 5.63
N PHE A 53 -0.07 -2.87 6.68
CA PHE A 53 1.19 -3.63 6.59
C PHE A 53 0.96 -5.09 6.21
N ASP A 54 -0.07 -5.74 6.75
CA ASP A 54 -0.45 -7.10 6.35
C ASP A 54 -0.76 -7.17 4.84
N PHE A 55 -1.50 -6.16 4.34
CA PHE A 55 -1.76 -6.02 2.91
C PHE A 55 -0.47 -5.87 2.09
N LEU A 56 0.49 -5.05 2.52
CA LEU A 56 1.77 -4.88 1.80
C LEU A 56 2.52 -6.21 1.69
N GLY A 57 2.59 -6.97 2.78
CA GLY A 57 3.28 -8.26 2.83
C GLY A 57 2.60 -9.34 1.99
N GLN A 58 1.27 -9.30 1.85
CA GLN A 58 0.53 -10.25 1.01
C GLN A 58 0.62 -9.91 -0.47
N GLU A 59 0.52 -8.63 -0.83
CA GLU A 59 0.36 -8.22 -2.24
C GLU A 59 1.69 -7.93 -2.94
N PHE A 60 2.71 -7.49 -2.20
CA PHE A 60 3.98 -7.06 -2.80
C PHE A 60 5.17 -7.93 -2.43
N ASN A 61 4.98 -9.02 -1.67
CA ASN A 61 6.03 -10.00 -1.52
C ASN A 61 6.33 -10.66 -2.87
N PRO A 62 7.62 -10.81 -3.22
CA PRO A 62 7.99 -11.55 -4.41
C PRO A 62 7.61 -13.03 -4.26
N ASP A 63 7.25 -13.68 -5.36
CA ASP A 63 6.97 -15.12 -5.38
C ASP A 63 8.25 -15.90 -4.97
N PRO A 64 8.24 -16.63 -3.84
CA PRO A 64 9.41 -17.35 -3.36
C PRO A 64 9.96 -18.36 -4.38
N GLN A 65 9.10 -18.96 -5.21
CA GLN A 65 9.54 -19.91 -6.23
C GLN A 65 10.26 -19.19 -7.38
N GLN A 66 9.77 -18.03 -7.79
CA GLN A 66 10.44 -17.20 -8.80
C GLN A 66 11.78 -16.68 -8.30
N VAL A 67 11.84 -16.24 -7.04
CA VAL A 67 13.09 -15.80 -6.41
C VAL A 67 14.13 -16.91 -6.38
N LYS A 68 13.73 -18.15 -6.03
CA LYS A 68 14.64 -19.29 -6.04
C LYS A 68 15.15 -19.61 -7.45
N ALA A 69 14.26 -19.65 -8.44
CA ALA A 69 14.60 -20.02 -9.81
C ALA A 69 15.62 -19.08 -10.48
N VAL A 70 15.73 -17.82 -10.04
CA VAL A 70 16.71 -16.86 -10.57
C VAL A 70 18.00 -16.77 -9.75
N ALA A 71 18.02 -17.37 -8.55
CA ALA A 71 19.18 -17.36 -7.67
C ALA A 71 20.09 -18.59 -7.89
N ASP A 72 19.53 -19.67 -8.46
CA ASP A 72 20.24 -20.87 -8.93
C ASP A 72 20.83 -20.65 -10.34
#